data_AF-R7G3Y4-F1
#
_entry.id   AF-R7G3Y4-F1
#
_cell.length_a   1.000
_cell.length_b   1.000
_cell.length_c   1.000
_cell.angle_alpha   90.00
_cell.angle_beta   90.00
_cell.angle_gamma   90.00
#
_symmetry.space_group_name_H-M   'P 1'
#
loop_
_entity.id
_entity.type
_entity.pdbx_description
1 polymer ?
#
loop_
_entity_poly.entity_id
_entity_poly.type
_entity_poly.pdbx_seq_one_letter_code
_entity_poly.pdbx_strand_id
1 'polypeptide(L)'
;MIFASVLAYFLVFKLRIKGLLALGGALYILGMIGNIYPFLYEQIPLINKLWEGYVRIFSTTRNGLFFGLVYVSIGAYFANKKWYPSRSYACWGFVISFILYVVECCLIRYFGFMEDLVSMYFMLLPCVSFLFLCLIQITLAPHKIYRTMRAMSLLVYVSHIIFITFILWLAPQMNSLLAYSLCAASSLLFAYLVVWLSRRISILKGLY
;
A
#
# COMPACT_ATOMS: atom_id res chain seq x y z
N MET A 1 0.41 -8.20 11.63
CA MET A 1 -0.70 -7.71 10.77
C MET A 1 -2.10 -8.18 11.20
N ILE A 2 -2.28 -9.41 11.67
CA ILE A 2 -3.61 -9.99 12.02
C ILE A 2 -4.28 -9.24 13.19
N PHE A 3 -3.55 -8.89 14.25
CA PHE A 3 -4.13 -8.22 15.42
C PHE A 3 -4.68 -6.81 15.12
N ALA A 4 -3.94 -6.03 14.33
CA ALA A 4 -4.36 -4.70 13.88
C ALA A 4 -5.58 -4.74 12.94
N SER A 5 -5.69 -5.78 12.10
CA SER A 5 -6.82 -5.96 11.19
C SER A 5 -8.07 -6.45 11.91
N VAL A 6 -7.94 -7.28 12.96
CA VAL A 6 -9.06 -7.66 13.83
C VAL A 6 -9.54 -6.47 14.67
N LEU A 7 -8.63 -5.68 15.25
CA LEU A 7 -8.99 -4.48 15.99
C LEU A 7 -9.67 -3.44 15.09
N ALA A 8 -9.11 -3.21 13.90
CA ALA A 8 -9.73 -2.39 12.85
C ALA A 8 -11.12 -2.92 12.46
N TYR A 9 -11.28 -4.24 12.28
CA TYR A 9 -12.57 -4.87 12.00
C TYR A 9 -13.60 -4.51 13.08
N PHE A 10 -13.30 -4.74 14.36
CA PHE A 10 -14.22 -4.40 15.45
C PHE A 10 -14.56 -2.90 15.53
N LEU A 11 -13.58 -2.02 15.30
CA LEU A 11 -13.79 -0.56 15.27
C LEU A 11 -14.66 -0.11 14.07
N VAL A 12 -14.53 -0.78 12.93
CA VAL A 12 -15.32 -0.52 11.72
C VAL A 12 -16.81 -0.85 11.94
N PHE A 13 -17.15 -1.92 12.66
CA PHE A 13 -18.56 -2.30 12.88
C PHE A 13 -19.31 -1.40 13.87
N LYS A 14 -18.61 -0.74 14.80
CA LYS A 14 -19.25 0.09 15.83
C LYS A 14 -19.44 1.55 15.42
N LEU A 15 -18.67 2.05 14.46
CA LEU A 15 -18.63 3.48 14.12
C LEU A 15 -19.46 3.78 12.87
N ARG A 16 -20.17 4.91 12.88
CA ARG A 16 -20.76 5.49 11.64
C ARG A 16 -19.63 5.86 10.67
N ILE A 17 -19.88 5.78 9.37
CA ILE A 17 -18.90 6.07 8.28
C ILE A 17 -18.09 7.37 8.53
N LYS A 18 -18.74 8.44 9.00
CA LYS A 18 -18.06 9.73 9.29
C LYS A 18 -17.05 9.62 10.44
N GLY A 19 -17.41 8.91 11.51
CA GLY A 19 -16.52 8.67 12.65
C GLY A 19 -15.37 7.74 12.29
N LEU A 20 -15.62 6.76 11.41
CA LEU A 20 -14.59 5.87 10.90
C LEU A 20 -13.55 6.60 10.04
N LEU A 21 -13.99 7.52 9.17
CA LEU A 21 -13.08 8.38 8.38
C LEU A 21 -12.26 9.31 9.28
N ALA A 22 -12.88 9.94 10.28
CA ALA A 22 -12.19 10.82 11.21
C ALA A 22 -11.12 10.07 12.01
N LEU A 23 -11.46 8.89 12.53
CA LEU A 23 -10.53 8.03 13.25
C LEU A 23 -9.38 7.54 12.34
N GLY A 24 -9.71 7.09 11.13
CA GLY A 24 -8.73 6.65 10.14
C GLY A 24 -7.76 7.76 9.76
N GLY A 25 -8.26 8.98 9.53
CA GLY A 25 -7.43 10.15 9.23
C GLY A 25 -6.54 10.56 10.40
N ALA A 26 -7.07 10.59 11.63
CA ALA A 26 -6.28 10.90 12.81
C ALA A 26 -5.15 9.89 13.04
N LEU A 27 -5.46 8.59 12.91
CA LEU A 27 -4.45 7.53 12.99
C LEU A 27 -3.43 7.65 11.85
N TYR A 28 -3.83 7.97 10.63
CA TYR A 28 -2.87 8.16 9.53
C TYR A 28 -1.88 9.30 9.82
N ILE A 29 -2.36 10.44 10.32
CA ILE A 29 -1.51 11.58 10.68
C ILE A 29 -0.54 11.20 11.81
N LEU A 30 -1.02 10.50 12.85
CA LEU A 30 -0.14 10.01 13.92
C LEU A 30 0.92 9.04 13.40
N GLY A 31 0.54 8.13 12.51
CA GLY A 31 1.47 7.19 11.87
C GLY A 31 2.49 7.89 10.97
N MET A 32 2.08 8.94 10.26
CA MET A 32 2.92 9.80 9.45
C MET A 32 3.96 10.53 10.31
N ILE A 33 3.57 11.22 11.38
CA ILE A 33 4.50 11.94 12.26
C ILE A 33 5.57 10.98 12.77
N GLY A 34 5.11 9.80 13.20
CA GLY A 34 5.95 8.69 13.61
C GLY A 34 6.97 8.19 12.59
N ASN A 35 6.63 8.24 11.30
CA ASN A 35 7.38 7.62 10.21
C ASN A 35 8.24 8.60 9.41
N ILE A 36 7.82 9.87 9.27
CA ILE A 36 8.51 10.89 8.48
C ILE A 36 9.27 11.89 9.35
N TYR A 37 8.76 12.17 10.56
CA TYR A 37 9.27 13.24 11.40
C TYR A 37 9.71 12.78 12.80
N PRO A 38 10.65 11.80 12.93
CA PRO A 38 11.19 11.38 14.22
C PRO A 38 11.67 12.54 15.10
N PHE A 39 12.33 13.53 14.48
CA PHE A 39 12.88 14.70 15.18
C PHE A 39 11.84 15.53 15.94
N LEU A 40 10.53 15.43 15.60
CA LEU A 40 9.47 16.18 16.29
C LEU A 40 9.15 15.61 17.68
N TYR A 41 9.32 14.29 17.89
CA TYR A 41 8.97 13.64 19.15
C TYR A 41 10.16 13.12 19.93
N GLU A 42 11.31 12.89 19.29
CA GLU A 42 12.55 12.49 19.96
C GLU A 42 13.02 13.51 21.01
N GLN A 43 12.68 14.78 20.81
CA GLN A 43 13.03 15.87 21.75
C GLN A 43 12.20 15.83 23.05
N ILE A 44 11.10 15.07 23.09
CA ILE A 44 10.19 15.00 24.24
C ILE A 44 10.31 13.63 24.91
N PRO A 45 10.99 13.51 26.07
CA PRO A 45 11.36 12.22 26.66
C PRO A 45 10.16 11.30 26.97
N LEU A 46 9.02 11.88 27.34
CA LEU A 46 7.81 11.11 27.64
C LEU A 46 7.21 10.49 26.36
N ILE A 47 7.16 11.25 25.27
CA ILE A 47 6.58 10.81 24.01
C ILE A 47 7.49 9.78 23.35
N ASN A 48 8.81 10.00 23.40
CA ASN A 48 9.78 9.04 22.87
C ASN A 48 9.67 7.66 23.57
N LYS A 49 9.57 7.62 24.90
CA LYS A 49 9.38 6.34 25.63
C LYS A 49 8.09 5.61 25.25
N LEU A 50 6.99 6.35 25.06
CA LEU A 50 5.72 5.77 24.61
C LEU A 50 5.85 5.22 23.18
N TRP A 51 6.55 5.95 22.32
CA TRP A 51 6.80 5.57 20.94
C TRP A 51 7.68 4.31 20.83
N GLU A 52 8.78 4.25 21.57
CA GLU A 52 9.64 3.08 21.69
C GLU A 52 8.88 1.84 22.19
N GLY A 53 8.02 2.02 23.21
CA GLY A 53 7.15 0.96 23.71
C GLY A 53 6.19 0.44 22.64
N TYR A 54 5.61 1.34 21.83
CA TYR A 54 4.77 0.97 20.70
C TYR A 54 5.55 0.22 19.61
N VAL A 55 6.70 0.74 19.17
CA VAL A 55 7.55 0.13 18.15
C VAL A 55 8.04 -1.25 18.60
N ARG A 56 8.32 -1.46 19.89
CA ARG A 56 8.71 -2.76 20.42
C ARG A 56 7.62 -3.83 20.26
N ILE A 57 6.35 -3.45 20.37
CA ILE A 57 5.21 -4.38 20.28
C ILE A 57 4.76 -4.56 18.82
N PHE A 58 4.71 -3.47 18.05
CA PHE A 58 4.10 -3.44 16.72
C PHE A 58 5.11 -3.40 15.56
N SER A 59 6.41 -3.31 15.89
CA SER A 59 7.57 -3.20 14.98
C SER A 59 7.59 -1.97 14.08
N THR A 60 6.45 -1.52 13.55
CA THR A 60 6.34 -0.35 12.68
C THR A 60 4.96 0.33 12.81
N THR A 61 4.90 1.61 12.47
CA THR A 61 3.64 2.31 12.17
C THR A 61 3.02 1.89 10.86
N ARG A 62 3.77 1.18 10.01
CA ARG A 62 3.32 0.59 8.73
C ARG A 62 2.47 -0.66 8.93
N ASN A 63 1.53 -0.59 9.86
CA ASN A 63 0.64 -1.68 10.20
C ASN A 63 -0.79 -1.40 9.71
N GLY A 64 -1.65 -2.42 9.81
CA GLY A 64 -3.05 -2.30 9.40
C GLY A 64 -3.85 -1.25 10.19
N LEU A 65 -3.37 -0.80 11.34
CA LEU A 65 -4.08 0.15 12.21
C LEU A 65 -3.86 1.59 11.74
N PHE A 66 -2.61 2.03 11.64
CA PHE A 66 -2.29 3.42 11.25
C PHE A 66 -2.37 3.62 9.73
N PHE A 67 -1.90 2.64 8.95
CA PHE A 67 -1.90 2.74 7.49
C PHE A 67 -3.16 2.14 6.86
N GLY A 68 -3.59 0.95 7.30
CA GLY A 68 -4.69 0.23 6.66
C GLY A 68 -6.07 0.84 6.90
N LEU A 69 -6.35 1.31 8.12
CA LEU A 69 -7.69 1.76 8.51
C LEU A 69 -8.19 2.94 7.67
N VAL A 70 -7.31 3.89 7.32
CA VAL A 70 -7.70 5.04 6.50
C VAL A 70 -8.19 4.59 5.11
N TYR A 71 -7.47 3.68 4.44
CA TYR A 71 -7.87 3.20 3.12
C TYR A 71 -9.13 2.33 3.17
N VAL A 72 -9.29 1.50 4.22
CA VAL A 72 -10.54 0.73 4.43
C VAL A 72 -11.72 1.68 4.63
N SER A 73 -11.55 2.72 5.45
CA SER A 73 -12.60 3.72 5.69
C SER A 73 -13.00 4.50 4.44
N ILE A 74 -12.02 4.87 3.60
CA ILE A 74 -12.24 5.52 2.30
C ILE A 74 -12.99 4.57 1.35
N GLY A 75 -12.57 3.30 1.28
CA GLY A 75 -13.25 2.28 0.48
C GLY A 75 -14.70 2.07 0.92
N ALA A 76 -14.95 1.98 2.24
CA ALA A 76 -16.28 1.87 2.81
C ALA A 76 -17.14 3.12 2.54
N TYR A 77 -16.54 4.31 2.57
CA TYR A 77 -17.22 5.56 2.22
C TYR A 77 -17.69 5.55 0.76
N PHE A 78 -16.81 5.14 -0.17
CA PHE A 78 -17.16 5.07 -1.57
C PHE A 78 -18.19 3.97 -1.88
N ALA A 79 -18.10 2.81 -1.24
CA ALA A 79 -19.10 1.74 -1.40
C ALA A 79 -20.52 2.16 -0.99
N ASN A 80 -20.65 3.06 -0.01
CA ASN A 80 -21.95 3.59 0.45
C ASN A 80 -22.46 4.78 -0.35
N LYS A 81 -21.63 5.39 -1.21
CA LYS A 81 -22.02 6.54 -2.03
C LYS A 81 -22.83 6.08 -3.25
N LYS A 82 -23.98 6.73 -3.45
CA LYS A 82 -24.81 6.53 -4.66
C LYS A 82 -24.32 7.32 -5.88
N TRP A 83 -23.42 8.28 -5.69
CA TRP A 83 -22.95 9.18 -6.75
C TRP A 83 -21.43 9.38 -6.67
N TYR A 84 -20.79 9.29 -7.83
CA TYR A 84 -19.37 9.51 -8.02
C TYR A 84 -19.14 10.75 -8.90
N PRO A 85 -18.05 11.50 -8.68
CA PRO A 85 -17.66 12.58 -9.58
C PRO A 85 -17.32 12.03 -10.97
N SER A 86 -17.31 12.91 -11.98
CA SER A 86 -16.98 12.51 -13.35
C SER A 86 -15.58 11.87 -13.44
N ARG A 87 -15.42 10.92 -14.37
CA ARG A 87 -14.14 10.23 -14.58
C ARG A 87 -12.99 11.21 -14.85
N SER A 88 -13.25 12.25 -15.64
CA SER A 88 -12.25 13.28 -15.93
C SER A 88 -11.78 13.98 -14.66
N TYR A 89 -12.69 14.31 -13.74
CA TYR A 89 -12.34 14.91 -12.46
C TYR A 89 -11.48 13.97 -11.60
N ALA A 90 -11.84 12.69 -11.53
CA ALA A 90 -11.05 11.69 -10.80
C ALA A 90 -9.64 11.53 -11.42
N CYS A 91 -9.53 11.48 -12.74
CA CYS A 91 -8.24 11.36 -13.44
C CYS A 91 -7.36 12.58 -13.20
N TRP A 92 -7.90 13.79 -13.34
CA TRP A 92 -7.14 15.02 -13.06
C TRP A 92 -6.74 15.11 -11.60
N GLY A 93 -7.64 14.77 -10.67
CA GLY A 93 -7.34 14.70 -9.24
C GLY A 93 -6.20 13.71 -8.94
N PHE A 94 -6.19 12.55 -9.60
CA PHE A 94 -5.11 11.58 -9.49
C PHE A 94 -3.78 12.14 -10.01
N VAL A 95 -3.76 12.71 -11.21
CA VAL A 95 -2.52 13.26 -11.82
C VAL A 95 -1.95 14.38 -10.94
N ILE A 96 -2.78 15.33 -10.49
CA ILE A 96 -2.34 16.43 -9.64
C ILE A 96 -1.79 15.90 -8.31
N SER A 97 -2.53 15.00 -7.65
CA SER A 97 -2.10 14.41 -6.37
C SER A 97 -0.83 13.57 -6.53
N PHE A 98 -0.65 12.90 -7.67
CA PHE A 98 0.55 12.13 -7.97
C PHE A 98 1.76 13.04 -8.18
N ILE A 99 1.62 14.16 -8.91
CA ILE A 99 2.69 15.15 -9.05
C ILE A 99 3.06 15.72 -7.68
N LEU A 100 2.07 16.11 -6.87
CA LEU A 100 2.31 16.61 -5.51
C LEU A 100 2.97 15.56 -4.61
N TYR A 101 2.61 14.28 -4.76
CA TYR A 101 3.26 13.18 -4.06
C TYR A 101 4.72 13.02 -4.47
N VAL A 102 5.05 13.12 -5.76
CA VAL A 102 6.45 13.09 -6.22
C VAL A 102 7.22 14.29 -5.68
N VAL A 103 6.62 15.48 -5.69
CA VAL A 103 7.24 16.68 -5.11
C VAL A 103 7.50 16.49 -3.62
N GLU A 104 6.52 15.97 -2.86
CA GLU A 104 6.67 15.65 -1.43
C GLU A 104 7.83 14.68 -1.20
N CYS A 105 7.91 13.59 -1.97
CA CYS A 105 9.01 12.64 -1.91
C CYS A 105 10.38 13.31 -2.16
N CYS A 106 10.46 14.16 -3.18
CA CYS A 106 11.69 14.89 -3.51
C CYS A 106 12.09 15.88 -2.42
N LEU A 107 11.13 16.60 -1.82
CA LEU A 107 11.38 17.53 -0.72
C LEU A 107 11.89 16.81 0.52
N ILE A 108 11.23 15.72 0.93
CA ILE A 108 11.65 14.90 2.08
C ILE A 108 13.07 14.38 1.86
N ARG A 109 13.39 13.95 0.63
CA ARG A 109 14.75 13.55 0.25
C ARG A 109 15.75 14.69 0.33
N TYR A 110 15.39 15.86 -0.20
CA TYR A 110 16.25 17.04 -0.20
C TYR A 110 16.61 17.50 1.22
N PHE A 111 15.64 17.47 2.13
CA PHE A 111 15.86 17.82 3.54
C PHE A 111 16.55 16.73 4.36
N GLY A 112 16.88 15.58 3.76
CA GLY A 112 17.59 14.49 4.44
C GLY A 112 16.73 13.69 5.43
N PHE A 113 15.41 13.86 5.40
CA PHE A 113 14.45 13.11 6.24
C PHE A 113 14.10 11.73 5.67
N MET A 114 14.77 11.30 4.60
CA MET A 114 14.46 10.06 3.91
C MET A 114 15.23 8.90 4.55
N GLU A 115 14.62 8.28 5.56
CA GLU A 115 15.05 6.98 6.05
C GLU A 115 14.51 5.86 5.14
N ASP A 116 15.16 4.69 5.15
CA ASP A 116 14.87 3.54 4.28
C ASP A 116 13.42 3.00 4.35
N LEU A 117 12.60 3.50 5.28
CA LEU A 117 11.26 2.97 5.59
C LEU A 117 10.16 4.04 5.58
N VAL A 118 10.40 5.22 5.02
CA VAL A 118 9.38 6.28 4.90
C VAL A 118 8.34 5.89 3.84
N SER A 119 7.09 5.67 4.27
CA SER A 119 6.00 5.20 3.39
C SER A 119 4.65 5.88 3.60
N MET A 120 4.47 6.68 4.64
CA MET A 120 3.18 7.29 5.01
C MET A 120 3.09 8.76 4.61
N TYR A 121 3.17 9.07 3.32
CA TYR A 121 3.17 10.44 2.78
C TYR A 121 1.80 11.10 2.77
N PHE A 122 1.73 12.44 2.80
CA PHE A 122 0.46 13.15 2.94
C PHE A 122 -0.32 13.06 1.63
N MET A 123 0.35 13.32 0.51
CA MET A 123 -0.25 13.30 -0.82
C MET A 123 -0.53 11.90 -1.35
N LEU A 124 -0.01 10.86 -0.68
CA LEU A 124 -0.38 9.47 -0.98
C LEU A 124 -1.87 9.21 -0.71
N LEU A 125 -2.44 9.82 0.33
CA LEU A 125 -3.84 9.64 0.69
C LEU A 125 -4.82 10.13 -0.40
N PRO A 126 -4.73 11.40 -0.88
CA PRO A 126 -5.56 11.85 -2.00
C PRO A 126 -5.22 11.12 -3.30
N CYS A 127 -3.94 10.80 -3.55
CA CYS A 127 -3.52 10.06 -4.74
C CYS A 127 -4.24 8.71 -4.86
N VAL A 128 -4.19 7.88 -3.82
CA VAL A 128 -4.87 6.57 -3.80
C VAL A 128 -6.40 6.72 -3.85
N SER A 129 -6.95 7.75 -3.20
CA SER A 129 -8.40 8.02 -3.20
C SER A 129 -8.91 8.33 -4.61
N PHE A 130 -8.22 9.21 -5.34
CA PHE A 130 -8.57 9.53 -6.72
C PHE A 130 -8.31 8.36 -7.67
N LEU A 131 -7.24 7.60 -7.47
CA LEU A 131 -6.99 6.37 -8.21
C LEU A 131 -8.15 5.39 -8.05
N PHE A 132 -8.65 5.20 -6.83
CA PHE A 132 -9.77 4.32 -6.56
C PHE A 132 -11.07 4.80 -7.23
N LEU A 133 -11.33 6.11 -7.19
CA LEU A 133 -12.45 6.72 -7.92
C LEU A 133 -12.35 6.52 -9.43
N CYS A 134 -11.15 6.58 -10.01
CA CYS A 134 -10.92 6.26 -11.42
C CYS A 134 -11.25 4.78 -11.70
N LEU A 135 -10.74 3.87 -10.87
CA LEU A 135 -10.86 2.43 -11.07
C LEU A 135 -12.30 1.92 -10.94
N ILE A 136 -13.09 2.44 -9.99
CA ILE A 136 -14.51 2.07 -9.83
C ILE A 136 -15.35 2.40 -11.07
N GLN A 137 -15.00 3.47 -11.78
CA GLN A 137 -15.72 3.91 -12.97
C GLN A 137 -15.35 3.13 -14.24
N ILE A 138 -14.36 2.24 -14.18
CA ILE A 138 -13.98 1.41 -15.31
C ILE A 138 -14.90 0.20 -15.38
N THR A 139 -15.82 0.21 -16.33
CA THR A 139 -16.64 -0.94 -16.68
C THR A 139 -15.90 -1.81 -17.69
N LEU A 140 -15.43 -2.99 -17.27
CA LEU A 140 -14.82 -3.98 -18.14
C LEU A 140 -15.82 -5.08 -18.50
N ALA A 141 -15.98 -5.37 -19.80
CA ALA A 141 -16.78 -6.51 -20.25
C ALA A 141 -16.14 -7.82 -19.78
N PRO A 142 -16.91 -8.78 -19.22
CA PRO A 142 -16.35 -9.97 -18.58
C PRO A 142 -15.56 -10.83 -19.57
N HIS A 143 -14.25 -10.97 -19.31
CA HIS A 143 -13.34 -11.74 -20.16
C HIS A 143 -12.55 -12.77 -19.34
N LYS A 144 -12.35 -13.96 -19.90
CA LYS A 144 -11.61 -15.07 -19.24
C LYS A 144 -10.17 -14.69 -18.87
N ILE A 145 -9.59 -13.72 -19.58
CA ILE A 145 -8.24 -13.21 -19.30
C ILE A 145 -8.13 -12.56 -17.91
N TYR A 146 -9.19 -11.92 -17.39
CA TYR A 146 -9.10 -11.24 -16.09
C TYR A 146 -8.90 -12.20 -14.93
N ARG A 147 -9.46 -13.42 -15.02
CA ARG A 147 -9.20 -14.48 -14.02
C ARG A 147 -7.73 -14.88 -14.03
N THR A 148 -7.16 -14.97 -15.23
CA THR A 148 -5.73 -15.27 -15.43
C THR A 148 -4.87 -14.13 -14.88
N MET A 149 -5.17 -12.88 -15.23
CA MET A 149 -4.42 -11.70 -14.76
C MET A 149 -4.48 -11.53 -13.23
N ARG A 150 -5.62 -11.83 -12.60
CA ARG A 150 -5.75 -11.79 -11.13
C ARG A 150 -4.83 -12.80 -10.46
N ALA A 151 -4.80 -14.04 -10.96
CA ALA A 151 -3.90 -15.08 -10.48
C ALA A 151 -2.43 -14.68 -10.66
N MET A 152 -2.07 -14.16 -11.85
CA MET A 152 -0.71 -13.66 -12.12
C MET A 152 -0.31 -12.55 -11.15
N SER A 153 -1.17 -11.57 -10.91
CA SER A 153 -0.89 -10.46 -10.00
C SER A 153 -0.65 -10.93 -8.57
N LEU A 154 -1.43 -11.92 -8.10
CA LEU A 154 -1.22 -12.54 -6.78
C LEU A 154 0.14 -13.25 -6.72
N LEU A 155 0.46 -14.05 -7.74
CA LEU A 155 1.73 -14.79 -7.81
C LEU A 155 2.94 -13.85 -7.86
N VAL A 156 2.86 -12.75 -8.63
CA VAL A 156 3.90 -11.71 -8.63
C VAL A 156 4.05 -11.09 -7.24
N TYR A 157 2.93 -10.72 -6.59
CA TYR A 157 2.94 -10.14 -5.26
C TYR A 157 3.60 -11.06 -4.21
N VAL A 158 3.31 -12.36 -4.23
CA VAL A 158 3.91 -13.30 -3.26
C VAL A 158 5.36 -13.62 -3.61
N SER A 159 5.70 -13.74 -4.90
CA SER A 159 7.02 -14.24 -5.32
C SER A 159 8.11 -13.17 -5.42
N HIS A 160 7.78 -11.89 -5.62
CA HIS A 160 8.79 -10.86 -5.88
C HIS A 160 9.80 -10.71 -4.74
N ILE A 161 9.40 -10.90 -3.48
CA ILE A 161 10.33 -10.84 -2.33
C ILE A 161 11.39 -11.93 -2.43
N ILE A 162 11.00 -13.15 -2.82
CA ILE A 162 11.94 -14.26 -3.00
C ILE A 162 12.95 -13.93 -4.10
N PHE A 163 12.48 -13.38 -5.22
CA PHE A 163 13.34 -13.03 -6.34
C PHE A 163 14.29 -11.88 -6.03
N ILE A 164 13.81 -10.78 -5.42
CA ILE A 164 14.69 -9.65 -5.10
C ILE A 164 15.74 -10.05 -4.06
N THR A 165 15.37 -10.82 -3.03
CA THR A 165 16.32 -11.34 -2.04
C THR A 165 17.36 -12.24 -2.68
N PHE A 166 16.95 -13.14 -3.59
CA PHE A 166 17.88 -14.01 -4.31
C PHE A 166 18.83 -13.24 -5.23
N ILE A 167 18.31 -12.25 -5.98
CA ILE A 167 19.09 -11.43 -6.90
C ILE A 167 20.13 -10.59 -6.14
N LEU A 168 19.72 -9.95 -5.05
CA LEU A 168 20.63 -9.16 -4.20
C LEU A 168 21.65 -10.03 -3.47
N TRP A 169 21.29 -11.27 -3.12
CA TRP A 169 22.24 -12.23 -2.57
C TRP A 169 23.30 -12.66 -3.59
N LEU A 170 22.89 -12.92 -4.85
CA LEU A 170 23.80 -13.33 -5.91
C LEU A 170 24.72 -12.20 -6.40
N ALA A 171 24.18 -10.98 -6.48
CA ALA A 171 24.89 -9.82 -7.00
C ALA A 171 24.61 -8.56 -6.13
N PRO A 172 25.23 -8.46 -4.94
CA PRO A 172 24.94 -7.38 -3.98
C PRO A 172 25.36 -6.00 -4.47
N GLN A 173 26.31 -5.91 -5.41
CA GLN A 173 26.76 -4.63 -5.99
C GLN A 173 26.03 -4.25 -7.29
N MET A 174 24.97 -4.99 -7.67
CA MET A 174 24.24 -4.67 -8.89
C MET A 174 23.44 -3.38 -8.74
N ASN A 175 23.41 -2.58 -9.81
CA ASN A 175 22.60 -1.36 -9.86
C ASN A 175 21.14 -1.64 -9.48
N SER A 176 20.57 -0.83 -8.60
CA SER A 176 19.20 -1.01 -8.09
C SER A 176 18.18 -1.10 -9.23
N LEU A 177 18.33 -0.27 -10.27
CA LEU A 177 17.44 -0.30 -11.44
C LEU A 177 17.44 -1.67 -12.14
N LEU A 178 18.62 -2.29 -12.27
CA LEU A 178 18.77 -3.62 -12.86
C LEU A 178 18.25 -4.71 -11.93
N ALA A 179 18.51 -4.61 -10.62
CA ALA A 179 18.00 -5.56 -9.64
C ALA A 179 16.46 -5.62 -9.63
N TYR A 180 15.81 -4.46 -9.59
CA TYR A 180 14.35 -4.37 -9.59
C TYR A 180 13.74 -4.75 -10.94
N SER A 181 14.37 -4.43 -12.07
CA SER A 181 13.88 -4.84 -13.40
C SER A 181 13.99 -6.36 -13.61
N LEU A 182 15.09 -6.97 -13.17
CA LEU A 182 15.27 -8.43 -13.19
C LEU A 182 14.28 -9.14 -12.25
N CYS A 183 14.04 -8.57 -11.07
CA CYS A 183 13.01 -9.07 -10.16
C CYS A 183 11.61 -9.03 -10.80
N ALA A 184 11.26 -7.92 -11.44
CA ALA A 184 9.98 -7.78 -12.14
C ALA A 184 9.86 -8.80 -13.29
N ALA A 185 10.89 -8.95 -14.11
CA ALA A 185 10.91 -9.93 -15.20
C ALA A 185 10.81 -11.37 -14.68
N SER A 186 11.56 -11.72 -13.64
CA SER A 186 11.59 -13.07 -13.06
C SER A 186 10.27 -13.44 -12.39
N SER A 187 9.68 -12.52 -11.62
CA SER A 187 8.38 -12.74 -10.97
C SER A 187 7.24 -12.85 -11.98
N LEU A 188 7.26 -12.07 -13.08
CA LEU A 188 6.31 -12.20 -14.18
C LEU A 188 6.46 -13.51 -14.94
N LEU A 189 7.70 -13.92 -15.24
CA LEU A 189 7.99 -15.20 -15.87
C LEU A 189 7.50 -16.36 -15.00
N PHE A 190 7.80 -16.32 -13.70
CA PHE A 190 7.35 -17.31 -12.74
C PHE A 190 5.83 -17.39 -12.68
N ALA A 191 5.14 -16.26 -12.52
CA ALA A 191 3.69 -16.21 -12.53
C ALA A 191 3.13 -16.82 -13.83
N TYR A 192 3.73 -16.46 -14.98
CA TYR A 192 3.34 -16.99 -16.27
C TYR A 192 3.47 -18.51 -16.36
N LEU A 193 4.61 -19.04 -15.95
CA LEU A 193 4.88 -20.48 -15.95
C LEU A 193 3.92 -21.23 -15.03
N VAL A 194 3.68 -20.72 -13.82
CA VAL A 194 2.76 -21.35 -12.85
C VAL A 194 1.33 -21.42 -13.41
N VAL A 195 0.84 -20.34 -14.01
CA VAL A 195 -0.52 -20.31 -14.60
C VAL A 195 -0.60 -21.12 -15.90
N TRP A 196 0.48 -21.23 -16.65
CA TRP A 196 0.54 -22.10 -17.82
C TRP A 196 0.55 -23.59 -17.41
N LEU A 197 1.37 -23.95 -16.42
CA LEU A 197 1.45 -25.29 -15.85
C LEU A 197 0.16 -25.70 -15.12
N SER A 198 -0.56 -24.77 -14.48
CA SER A 198 -1.84 -25.06 -13.82
C SER A 198 -2.96 -25.46 -14.78
N ARG A 199 -2.82 -25.14 -16.08
CA ARG A 199 -3.71 -25.66 -17.13
C ARG A 199 -3.43 -27.13 -17.45
N ARG A 200 -2.24 -27.64 -17.13
CA ARG A 200 -1.78 -29.01 -17.39
C ARG A 200 -1.83 -29.89 -16.14
N ILE A 201 -1.59 -29.34 -14.94
CA ILE A 201 -1.44 -30.08 -13.69
C ILE A 201 -2.44 -29.55 -12.66
N SER A 202 -3.34 -30.42 -12.18
CA SER A 202 -4.45 -30.05 -11.26
C SER A 202 -3.98 -29.51 -9.91
N ILE A 203 -2.82 -29.97 -9.42
CA ILE A 203 -2.28 -29.61 -8.10
C ILE A 203 -1.91 -28.11 -8.03
N LEU A 204 -1.49 -27.51 -9.14
CA LEU A 204 -1.08 -26.11 -9.20
C LEU A 204 -2.26 -25.13 -9.21
N LYS A 205 -3.50 -25.62 -9.32
CA LYS A 205 -4.71 -24.78 -9.13
C LYS A 205 -4.94 -24.39 -7.68
N GLY A 206 -4.26 -25.01 -6.72
CA GLY A 206 -4.34 -24.64 -5.30
C GLY A 206 -3.44 -23.46 -4.89
N LEU A 207 -2.60 -22.96 -5.81
CA LEU A 207 -1.63 -21.88 -5.52
C LEU A 207 -2.22 -20.46 -5.70
N TYR A 208 -3.43 -20.34 -6.25
CA TYR A 208 -4.14 -19.07 -6.46
C TYR A 208 -5.66 -19.28 -6.49
#